data_AF-A0AAE3TM41-F1
#
_entry.id   AF-A0AAE3TM41-F1
#
_cell.length_a   1.000
_cell.length_b   1.000
_cell.length_c   1.000
_cell.angle_alpha   90.00
_cell.angle_beta   90.00
_cell.angle_gamma   90.00
#
_symmetry.space_group_name_H-M   'P 1'
#
loop_
_entity.id
_entity.type
_entity.pdbx_description
1 polymer ?
#
loop_
_entity_poly.entity_id
_entity_poly.type
_entity_poly.pdbx_seq_one_letter_code
_entity_poly.pdbx_strand_id
1 'polypeptide(L)' 'MAGAGAALVVFVLWILFAIVLPIWTYSDAQQNSPHSAVLWALVVFFGGLLGFLLYFLLGRDVRDGGRGGQGVEY' A
#
# COMPACT_ATOMS: atom_id res chain seq x y z
N MET A 1 -20.65 6.19 -30.87
CA MET A 1 -19.21 6.42 -30.58
C MET A 1 -18.89 6.57 -29.07
N ALA A 2 -19.81 6.23 -28.15
CA ALA A 2 -19.55 6.37 -26.71
C ALA A 2 -18.60 5.31 -26.10
N GLY A 3 -18.42 4.15 -26.75
CA GLY A 3 -17.63 3.04 -26.20
C GLY A 3 -16.11 3.25 -26.21
N ALA A 4 -15.57 4.01 -27.16
CA ALA A 4 -14.12 4.22 -27.28
C ALA A 4 -13.55 5.08 -26.15
N GLY A 5 -14.29 6.13 -25.74
CA GLY A 5 -13.89 6.98 -24.61
C GLY A 5 -13.92 6.24 -23.28
N ALA A 6 -14.97 5.45 -23.04
CA ALA A 6 -15.08 4.65 -21.82
C ALA A 6 -13.97 3.58 -21.72
N ALA A 7 -13.65 2.91 -22.83
CA ALA A 7 -12.57 1.93 -22.87
C ALA A 7 -11.20 2.54 -22.55
N LEU A 8 -10.90 3.74 -23.05
CA LEU A 8 -9.66 4.45 -22.75
C LEU A 8 -9.55 4.80 -21.26
N VAL A 9 -10.63 5.30 -20.65
CA VAL A 9 -10.63 5.62 -19.22
C VAL A 9 -10.39 4.37 -18.37
N VAL A 10 -11.07 3.27 -18.67
CA VAL A 10 -10.87 1.99 -17.97
C VAL A 10 -9.43 1.50 -18.13
N PHE A 11 -8.86 1.61 -19.32
CA PHE A 11 -7.48 1.21 -19.58
C PHE A 11 -6.46 2.04 -18.78
N VAL A 12 -6.64 3.35 -18.71
CA VAL A 12 -5.79 4.24 -17.91
C VAL A 12 -5.90 3.92 -16.43
N LEU A 13 -7.11 3.72 -15.91
CA LEU A 13 -7.33 3.34 -14.51
C LEU A 13 -6.65 2.00 -14.20
N TRP A 14 -6.73 1.04 -15.12
CA TRP A 14 -6.08 -0.25 -14.96
C TRP A 14 -4.55 -0.12 -14.92
N ILE A 15 -3.94 0.71 -15.77
CA ILE A 15 -2.49 0.99 -15.74
C ILE A 15 -2.07 1.64 -14.41
N LEU A 16 -2.81 2.65 -13.96
CA LEU A 16 -2.53 3.32 -12.69
C LEU A 16 -2.58 2.32 -11.53
N PHE A 17 -3.57 1.43 -11.56
CA PHE A 17 -3.73 0.43 -10.53
C PHE A 17 -2.65 -0.67 -10.59
N ALA A 18 -2.32 -1.17 -11.78
CA ALA A 18 -1.39 -2.29 -11.95
C ALA A 18 0.08 -1.88 -11.81
N ILE A 19 0.42 -0.62 -12.03
CA ILE A 19 1.82 -0.15 -12.07
C ILE A 19 2.08 0.92 -11.01
N VAL A 20 1.29 2.00 -11.01
CA VAL A 20 1.56 3.15 -10.15
C VAL A 20 1.36 2.80 -8.68
N LEU A 21 0.29 2.07 -8.34
CA LEU A 21 0.02 1.67 -6.96
C LEU A 21 1.12 0.78 -6.35
N PRO A 22 1.58 -0.32 -6.98
CA PRO A 22 2.68 -1.12 -6.44
C PRO A 22 3.98 -0.33 -6.24
N ILE A 23 4.35 0.53 -7.20
CA ILE A 23 5.57 1.36 -7.12
C ILE A 23 5.45 2.38 -5.99
N TRP A 24 4.27 2.99 -5.85
CA TRP A 24 4.00 3.91 -4.76
C TRP A 24 4.06 3.19 -3.41
N THR A 25 3.39 2.04 -3.27
CA THR A 25 3.42 1.23 -2.05
C THR A 25 4.85 0.80 -1.71
N TYR A 26 5.66 0.40 -2.69
CA TYR A 26 7.08 0.10 -2.47
C TYR A 26 7.83 1.31 -1.87
N SER A 27 7.66 2.48 -2.48
CA SER A 27 8.35 3.71 -2.07
C SER A 27 7.91 4.17 -0.68
N ASP A 28 6.61 4.04 -0.39
CA ASP A 28 6.01 4.39 0.90
C ASP A 28 6.44 3.39 2.00
N ALA A 29 6.48 2.09 1.68
CA ALA A 29 6.83 1.03 2.63
C ALA A 29 8.31 1.09 3.04
N GLN A 30 9.19 1.60 2.18
CA GLN A 30 10.61 1.82 2.54
C GLN A 30 10.79 2.78 3.72
N GLN A 31 9.85 3.70 3.94
CA GLN A 31 9.93 4.72 4.99
C GLN A 31 8.94 4.46 6.12
N ASN A 32 7.82 3.80 5.83
CA ASN A 32 6.67 3.71 6.74
C ASN A 32 6.32 2.28 7.15
N SER A 33 7.13 1.27 6.83
CA SER A 33 6.84 -0.12 7.22
C SER A 33 8.03 -0.79 7.92
N PRO A 34 7.79 -1.58 8.98
CA PRO A 34 8.81 -2.45 9.56
C PRO A 34 9.08 -3.71 8.71
N HIS A 35 8.21 -4.02 7.75
CA HIS A 35 8.32 -5.18 6.88
C HIS A 35 8.92 -4.81 5.52
N SER A 36 9.36 -5.83 4.75
CA SER A 36 9.97 -5.64 3.44
C SER A 36 9.07 -4.86 2.48
N ALA A 37 9.60 -3.78 1.89
CA ALA A 37 8.89 -2.99 0.89
C ALA A 37 8.51 -3.80 -0.36
N VAL A 38 9.36 -4.76 -0.76
CA VAL A 38 9.09 -5.65 -1.90
C VAL A 38 7.88 -6.54 -1.61
N LEU A 39 7.75 -7.04 -0.38
CA LEU A 39 6.59 -7.85 0.02
C LEU A 39 5.30 -7.05 -0.17
N TRP A 40 5.27 -5.81 0.33
CA TRP A 40 4.10 -4.95 0.22
C TRP A 40 3.76 -4.60 -1.22
N ALA A 41 4.76 -4.34 -2.06
CA ALA A 41 4.56 -4.11 -3.48
C ALA A 41 3.91 -5.33 -4.18
N LEU A 42 4.39 -6.54 -3.88
CA LEU A 42 3.83 -7.78 -4.43
C LEU A 42 2.40 -8.03 -3.92
N VAL A 43 2.15 -7.78 -2.63
CA VAL A 43 0.81 -7.90 -2.04
C VAL A 43 -0.18 -6.96 -2.73
N VAL A 44 0.21 -5.71 -2.99
CA VAL A 44 -0.64 -4.74 -3.72
C VAL A 44 -0.81 -5.14 -5.18
N PHE A 45 0.24 -5.62 -5.84
CA PHE A 45 0.17 -6.04 -7.24
C PHE A 45 -0.78 -7.24 -7.44
N PHE A 46 -0.62 -8.31 -6.65
CA PHE A 46 -1.43 -9.53 -6.80
C PHE A 46 -2.78 -9.45 -6.09
N GLY A 47 -2.83 -8.80 -4.93
CA GLY A 47 -4.05 -8.62 -4.14
C GLY A 47 -4.93 -7.46 -4.61
N GLY A 48 -4.42 -6.62 -5.50
CA GLY A 48 -5.12 -5.44 -5.99
C GLY A 48 -5.57 -4.53 -4.84
N LEU A 49 -6.87 -4.24 -4.80
CA LEU A 49 -7.45 -3.29 -3.85
C LEU A 49 -7.38 -3.87 -2.43
N LEU A 50 -7.55 -5.18 -2.28
CA LEU A 50 -7.43 -5.86 -0.99
C LEU A 50 -5.98 -5.78 -0.48
N GLY A 51 -4.99 -5.98 -1.36
CA GLY A 51 -3.59 -5.82 -1.01
C GLY A 51 -3.25 -4.38 -0.59
N PHE A 52 -3.83 -3.41 -1.29
CA PHE A 52 -3.66 -1.98 -0.96
C PHE A 52 -4.28 -1.61 0.38
N LEU A 53 -5.49 -2.11 0.66
CA LEU A 53 -6.13 -1.95 1.97
C LEU A 53 -5.30 -2.61 3.07
N LEU A 54 -4.81 -3.83 2.85
CA LEU A 54 -3.94 -4.51 3.81
C LEU A 54 -2.67 -3.70 4.12
N TYR A 55 -2.07 -3.08 3.11
CA TYR A 55 -0.93 -2.17 3.30
C TYR A 55 -1.28 -0.97 4.17
N PHE A 56 -2.43 -0.35 3.90
CA PHE A 56 -2.86 0.82 4.66
C PHE A 56 -3.18 0.51 6.12
N LEU A 57 -3.79 -0.65 6.39
CA LEU A 57 -4.22 -1.03 7.74
C LEU A 57 -3.09 -1.65 8.59
N LEU A 58 -2.22 -2.46 7.97
CA LEU A 58 -1.20 -3.25 8.66
C LEU A 58 0.23 -2.88 8.29
N GLY A 59 0.44 -2.37 7.07
CA GLY A 59 1.77 -2.10 6.52
C GLY A 59 2.35 -0.75 6.92
N ARG A 60 1.50 0.28 7.02
CA ARG A 60 1.87 1.58 7.54
C ARG A 60 1.93 1.52 9.05
N ASP A 61 3.16 1.57 9.56
CA ASP A 61 3.60 1.51 10.95
C ASP A 61 2.45 1.40 11.96
N VAL A 62 2.05 0.15 12.26
CA VAL A 62 1.29 -0.16 13.47
C VAL A 62 2.27 -0.05 14.66
N ARG A 63 2.72 1.17 14.93
CA ARG A 63 3.40 1.58 16.16
C ARG A 63 2.49 2.44 17.00
N ASP A 64 1.32 1.88 17.33
CA ASP A 64 0.55 2.29 18.51
C ASP A 64 0.03 1.06 19.26
N GLY A 65 0.90 0.05 19.38
CA GLY A 65 0.64 -1.23 20.03
C GLY A 65 1.48 -1.47 21.27
N GLY A 66 1.44 -0.55 22.24
CA GLY A 66 1.74 -0.85 23.65
C GLY A 66 3.20 -0.78 24.12
N ARG A 67 3.55 0.35 24.75
CA ARG A 67 4.22 0.40 26.09
C ARG A 67 4.39 1.87 26.53
N GLY A 68 3.29 2.47 26.99
CA GLY A 68 3.33 3.60 27.91
C GLY A 68 3.70 3.14 29.33
N GLY A 69 4.80 2.42 29.49
CA GLY A 69 5.16 1.80 30.76
C GLY A 69 6.65 1.56 30.87
N GLN A 70 7.33 2.54 31.48
CA GLN A 70 8.37 2.39 32.52
C GLN A 70 9.34 3.58 32.48
N GLY A 71 8.83 4.75 32.84
CA GLY A 71 9.65 5.77 33.50
C GLY A 71 9.61 5.49 35.00
N VAL A 72 10.40 4.52 35.46
CA VAL A 72 10.78 4.43 36.87
C VAL A 72 12.29 4.43 36.88
N GLU A 73 12.86 5.63 36.81
CA GLU A 73 14.26 5.86 37.18
C GLU A 73 14.32 5.92 38.71
N TYR A 74 15.27 5.16 39.25
CA TYR A 74 15.53 4.96 40.68
C TYR A 74 16.19 6.18 41.32
#